data_AF-A0A1B7Z151-F1
#
_entry.id   AF-A0A1B7Z151-F1
#
_cell.length_a   1.000
_cell.length_b   1.000
_cell.length_c   1.000
_cell.angle_alpha   90.00
_cell.angle_beta   90.00
_cell.angle_gamma   90.00
#
_symmetry.space_group_name_H-M   'P 1'
#
loop_
_entity.id
_entity.type
_entity.pdbx_description
1 polymer ?
#
loop_
_entity_poly.entity_id
_entity_poly.type
_entity_poly.pdbx_seq_one_letter_code
_entity_poly.pdbx_strand_id
1 'polypeptide(L)'
;MNITHIFVKGIFLTHLLVSFSLVEINNPDLKISIFQEGLLSKEPALGVWNYTMTNVDSVYDHGVLFVTKNENTYDIAVKFSNGILNGQDVVVKNNKVNFNINIAGLERVSFVLMIEGDKIMGESYSEKGSSAILGERQHPER
;
A
#
# COMPACT_ATOMS: atom_id res chain seq x y z
N MET A 1 16.85 -22.92 59.47
CA MET A 1 16.39 -21.68 58.79
C MET A 1 17.44 -21.38 57.74
N ASN A 2 17.27 -21.97 56.56
CA ASN A 2 18.36 -22.15 55.60
C ASN A 2 18.20 -21.14 54.47
N ILE A 3 18.72 -19.95 54.76
CA ILE A 3 18.79 -18.74 53.92
C ILE A 3 19.76 -18.94 52.73
N THR A 4 20.36 -20.13 52.59
CA THR A 4 21.40 -20.47 51.62
C THR A 4 20.92 -20.77 50.20
N HIS A 5 19.61 -20.94 49.95
CA HIS A 5 19.12 -21.27 48.60
C HIS A 5 18.50 -20.11 47.81
N ILE A 6 18.28 -18.94 48.43
CA ILE A 6 17.68 -17.79 47.73
C ILE A 6 18.74 -16.92 47.02
N PHE A 7 19.98 -16.89 47.53
CA PHE A 7 21.05 -16.05 46.95
C PHE A 7 21.71 -16.61 45.70
N VAL A 8 21.62 -17.92 45.44
CA VAL A 8 22.25 -18.56 44.26
C VAL A 8 21.48 -18.30 42.96
N LYS A 9 20.18 -17.97 43.04
CA LYS A 9 19.38 -17.58 41.86
C LYS A 9 19.36 -16.08 41.57
N GLY A 10 19.93 -15.24 42.44
CA GLY A 10 19.99 -13.78 42.27
C GLY A 10 21.26 -13.25 41.60
N ILE A 11 22.32 -14.06 41.49
CA ILE A 11 23.64 -13.62 40.97
C ILE A 11 23.84 -13.99 39.50
N PHE A 12 22.91 -14.74 38.88
CA PHE A 12 23.00 -15.17 37.48
C PHE A 12 22.24 -14.28 36.47
N LEU A 13 21.72 -13.11 36.88
CA LEU A 13 21.02 -12.20 35.95
C LEU A 13 21.66 -10.81 35.82
N THR A 14 22.88 -10.61 36.34
CA THR A 14 23.57 -9.31 36.27
C THR A 14 24.95 -9.35 35.60
N HIS A 15 25.28 -10.41 34.86
CA HIS A 15 26.51 -10.47 34.03
C HIS A 15 26.19 -10.94 32.60
N LEU A 16 25.73 -10.02 31.75
CA LEU A 16 26.20 -9.96 30.35
C LEU A 16 25.94 -8.57 29.75
N LEU A 17 26.38 -7.54 30.48
CA LEU A 17 26.76 -6.26 29.88
C LEU A 17 28.28 -6.28 29.73
N VAL A 18 28.75 -5.80 28.59
CA VAL A 18 30.16 -5.61 28.20
C VAL A 18 30.87 -6.89 27.73
N SER A 19 30.84 -7.11 26.42
CA SER A 19 32.03 -7.29 25.56
C SER A 19 31.63 -7.86 24.20
N PHE A 20 31.07 -7.04 23.32
CA PHE A 20 31.33 -7.24 21.91
C PHE A 20 31.88 -5.95 21.33
N SER A 21 33.11 -6.09 20.88
CA SER A 21 34.02 -5.05 20.47
C SER A 21 33.43 -4.19 19.37
N LEU A 22 33.75 -2.89 19.49
CA LEU A 22 33.69 -1.93 18.42
C LEU A 22 34.56 -2.46 17.28
N VAL A 23 33.93 -3.06 16.26
CA VAL A 23 34.60 -3.32 14.99
C VAL A 23 34.54 -2.02 14.22
N GLU A 24 35.66 -1.30 14.23
CA GLU A 24 35.91 -0.18 13.34
C GLU A 24 36.15 -0.74 11.94
N ILE A 25 35.06 -0.91 11.18
CA ILE A 25 35.12 -1.27 9.77
C ILE A 25 35.46 0.02 8.99
N ASN A 26 36.75 0.25 8.79
CA ASN A 26 37.24 1.19 7.78
C ASN A 26 37.02 0.60 6.37
N ASN A 27 35.77 0.53 5.94
CA ASN A 27 35.41 0.25 4.55
C ASN A 27 34.84 1.54 3.93
N PRO A 28 35.60 2.24 3.06
CA PRO A 28 35.08 3.41 2.34
C PRO A 28 33.96 3.07 1.32
N ASP A 29 33.59 1.80 1.17
CA ASP A 29 32.55 1.36 0.22
C ASP A 29 31.15 1.26 0.81
N LEU A 30 30.94 1.63 2.08
CA LEU A 30 29.60 1.76 2.65
C LEU A 30 28.97 3.12 2.34
N LYS A 31 28.99 3.50 1.05
CA LYS A 31 28.30 4.71 0.56
C LYS A 31 27.15 4.41 -0.39
N ILE A 32 26.63 3.18 -0.46
CA ILE A 32 25.40 2.87 -1.21
C ILE A 32 24.51 1.95 -0.35
N SER A 33 23.89 2.51 0.68
CA SER A 33 22.61 1.99 1.23
C SER A 33 21.66 3.14 1.61
N ILE A 34 22.04 4.39 1.32
CA ILE A 34 21.20 5.59 1.48
C ILE A 34 20.56 5.98 0.12
N PHE A 35 20.88 5.28 -0.97
CA PHE A 35 20.29 5.51 -2.30
C PHE A 35 19.21 4.48 -2.69
N GLN A 36 18.69 3.72 -1.72
CA GLN A 36 17.55 2.84 -1.92
C GLN A 36 16.39 3.15 -0.96
N GLU A 37 16.32 4.39 -0.46
CA GLU A 37 15.04 5.09 -0.37
C GLU A 37 14.74 5.62 -1.77
N GLY A 38 14.36 4.73 -2.68
CA GLY A 38 13.75 5.16 -3.92
C GLY A 38 12.45 5.86 -3.54
N LEU A 39 12.49 7.20 -3.46
CA LEU A 39 11.36 8.13 -3.44
C LEU A 39 10.04 7.41 -3.15
N LEU A 40 9.84 7.00 -1.90
CA LEU A 40 8.53 6.56 -1.46
C LEU A 40 7.68 7.81 -1.62
N SER A 41 6.91 7.87 -2.72
CA SER A 41 6.07 9.02 -3.03
C SER A 41 5.36 9.38 -1.74
N LYS A 42 5.51 10.64 -1.31
CA LYS A 42 4.93 11.13 -0.05
C LYS A 42 3.43 10.79 0.03
N GLU A 43 2.81 10.57 -1.11
CA GLU A 43 1.46 10.06 -1.26
C GLU A 43 1.47 8.90 -2.28
N PRO A 44 1.61 7.64 -1.82
CA PRO A 44 1.77 6.49 -2.72
C PRO A 44 0.54 6.22 -3.59
N ALA A 45 -0.63 6.76 -3.21
CA ALA A 45 -1.86 6.60 -3.98
C ALA A 45 -1.90 7.45 -5.25
N LEU A 46 -1.24 8.61 -5.26
CA LEU A 46 -1.32 9.55 -6.39
C LEU A 46 -0.75 8.93 -7.65
N GLY A 47 -1.46 9.11 -8.76
CA GLY A 47 -0.99 8.71 -10.08
C GLY A 47 -2.09 8.12 -10.94
N VAL A 48 -1.63 7.50 -12.03
CA VAL A 48 -2.47 6.82 -13.01
C VAL A 48 -2.12 5.35 -12.98
N TRP A 49 -3.14 4.50 -12.95
CA TRP A 49 -2.99 3.07 -12.73
C TRP A 49 -3.76 2.31 -13.82
N ASN A 50 -3.06 1.53 -14.63
CA ASN A 50 -3.72 0.55 -15.49
C ASN A 50 -4.17 -0.61 -14.64
N TYR A 51 -5.42 -1.05 -14.77
CA TYR A 51 -5.91 -2.19 -14.00
C TYR A 51 -6.62 -3.21 -14.87
N THR A 52 -6.75 -4.40 -14.29
CA THR A 52 -7.50 -5.55 -14.78
C THR A 52 -8.40 -6.06 -13.66
N MET A 53 -9.57 -6.57 -14.01
CA MET A 53 -10.56 -7.14 -13.10
C MET A 53 -11.03 -8.51 -13.59
N THR A 54 -11.35 -9.40 -12.65
CA THR A 54 -11.89 -10.73 -12.94
C THR A 54 -13.36 -10.82 -12.57
N ASN A 55 -14.14 -11.66 -13.25
CA ASN A 55 -15.56 -11.89 -12.95
C ASN A 55 -16.43 -10.63 -13.07
N VAL A 56 -16.14 -9.79 -14.07
CA VAL A 56 -16.95 -8.62 -14.43
C VAL A 56 -17.29 -8.66 -15.92
N ASP A 57 -18.27 -7.86 -16.33
CA ASP A 57 -18.57 -7.68 -17.75
C ASP A 57 -17.35 -7.08 -18.48
N SER A 58 -17.14 -7.46 -19.74
CA SER A 58 -15.98 -7.05 -20.58
C SER A 58 -15.78 -5.54 -20.74
N VAL A 59 -16.78 -4.74 -20.37
CA VAL A 59 -16.68 -3.28 -20.40
C VAL A 59 -15.88 -2.75 -19.19
N TYR A 60 -15.76 -3.55 -18.13
CA TYR A 60 -15.17 -3.23 -16.84
C TYR A 60 -13.92 -4.05 -16.48
N ASP A 61 -13.59 -5.08 -17.28
CA ASP A 61 -12.46 -5.98 -17.01
C ASP A 61 -11.09 -5.32 -17.16
N HIS A 62 -11.02 -4.17 -17.84
CA HIS A 62 -9.83 -3.36 -18.01
C HIS A 62 -10.17 -1.87 -17.93
N GLY A 63 -9.23 -1.09 -17.40
CA GLY A 63 -9.39 0.35 -17.37
C GLY A 63 -8.20 1.11 -16.82
N VAL A 64 -8.43 2.40 -16.60
CA VAL A 64 -7.44 3.31 -16.02
C VAL A 64 -8.03 3.99 -14.80
N LEU A 65 -7.39 3.84 -13.65
CA LEU A 65 -7.73 4.51 -12.40
C LEU A 65 -6.84 5.75 -12.25
N PHE A 66 -7.47 6.90 -12.09
CA PHE A 66 -6.82 8.18 -11.78
C PHE A 66 -7.02 8.47 -10.31
N VAL A 67 -5.93 8.66 -9.57
CA VAL A 67 -5.97 9.11 -8.18
C VAL A 67 -5.27 10.46 -8.12
N THR A 68 -6.04 11.50 -7.89
CA THR A 68 -5.57 12.89 -7.82
C THR A 68 -5.85 13.47 -6.44
N LYS A 69 -5.20 14.60 -6.13
CA LYS A 69 -5.47 15.35 -4.91
C LYS A 69 -5.71 16.81 -5.24
N ASN A 70 -6.81 17.34 -4.73
CA ASN A 70 -7.15 18.74 -4.79
C ASN A 70 -7.11 19.30 -3.36
N GLU A 71 -6.23 20.27 -3.12
CA GLU A 71 -5.92 20.77 -1.77
C GLU A 71 -5.61 19.65 -0.77
N ASN A 72 -6.59 19.26 0.05
CA ASN A 72 -6.48 18.23 1.09
C ASN A 72 -7.44 17.04 0.88
N THR A 73 -8.16 16.99 -0.24
CA THR A 73 -9.10 15.93 -0.58
C THR A 73 -8.59 15.11 -1.76
N TYR A 74 -8.80 13.81 -1.71
CA TYR A 74 -8.49 12.91 -2.82
C TYR A 74 -9.70 12.78 -3.74
N ASP A 75 -9.44 12.83 -5.04
CA ASP A 75 -10.42 12.60 -6.09
C ASP A 75 -10.02 11.35 -6.87
N ILE A 76 -11.02 10.57 -7.28
CA ILE A 76 -10.84 9.36 -8.06
C ILE A 76 -11.70 9.44 -9.31
N ALA A 77 -11.13 9.05 -10.44
CA ALA A 77 -11.87 8.78 -11.67
C ALA A 77 -11.45 7.43 -12.23
N VAL A 78 -12.39 6.66 -12.74
CA VAL A 78 -12.15 5.35 -13.36
C VAL A 78 -12.61 5.44 -14.81
N LYS A 79 -11.67 5.31 -15.73
CA LYS A 79 -11.94 5.20 -17.16
C LYS A 79 -12.11 3.75 -17.55
N PHE A 80 -13.27 3.45 -18.09
CA PHE A 80 -13.64 2.20 -18.74
C PHE A 80 -13.67 2.38 -20.25
N SER A 81 -13.96 1.32 -21.00
CA SER A 81 -14.11 1.40 -22.46
C SER A 81 -15.32 2.25 -22.89
N ASN A 82 -16.37 2.31 -22.06
CA ASN A 82 -17.62 3.01 -22.35
C ASN A 82 -17.72 4.42 -21.73
N GLY A 83 -16.70 4.90 -21.02
CA GLY A 83 -16.73 6.22 -20.40
C GLY A 83 -15.90 6.34 -19.13
N ILE A 84 -16.14 7.42 -18.39
CA ILE A 84 -15.45 7.72 -17.13
C ILE A 84 -16.50 7.81 -16.02
N LEU A 85 -16.25 7.12 -14.90
CA LEU A 85 -17.04 7.21 -13.69
C LEU A 85 -16.22 7.85 -12.57
N ASN A 86 -16.81 8.83 -11.87
CA ASN A 86 -16.16 9.48 -10.74
C ASN A 86 -16.38 8.69 -9.45
N GLY A 87 -15.33 8.60 -8.65
CA GLY A 87 -15.36 8.03 -7.32
C GLY A 87 -16.17 8.88 -6.35
N GLN A 88 -16.83 8.21 -5.40
CA GLN A 88 -17.62 8.79 -4.33
C GLN A 88 -17.13 8.22 -2.99
N ASP A 89 -17.29 9.01 -1.92
CA ASP A 89 -16.85 8.64 -0.57
C ASP A 89 -15.40 8.15 -0.55
N VAL A 90 -14.53 8.92 -1.22
CA VAL A 90 -13.12 8.59 -1.38
C VAL A 90 -12.41 8.73 -0.04
N VAL A 91 -11.78 7.65 0.40
CA VAL A 91 -10.97 7.59 1.62
C VAL A 91 -9.62 7.00 1.27
N VAL A 92 -8.57 7.82 1.38
CA VAL A 92 -7.17 7.39 1.25
C VAL A 92 -6.51 7.46 2.62
N LYS A 93 -6.03 6.32 3.11
CA LYS A 93 -5.31 6.22 4.38
C LYS A 93 -4.09 5.31 4.22
N ASN A 94 -2.91 5.87 4.46
CA ASN A 94 -1.63 5.19 4.26
C ASN A 94 -1.52 4.67 2.81
N ASN A 95 -1.48 3.36 2.63
CA ASN A 95 -1.43 2.68 1.35
C ASN A 95 -2.78 2.07 0.94
N LYS A 96 -3.89 2.46 1.58
CA LYS A 96 -5.24 1.97 1.28
C LYS A 96 -6.08 3.05 0.62
N VAL A 97 -6.84 2.65 -0.40
CA VAL A 97 -7.76 3.50 -1.15
C VAL A 97 -9.12 2.83 -1.17
N ASN A 98 -10.12 3.48 -0.58
CA ASN A 98 -11.51 3.03 -0.60
C ASN A 98 -12.35 4.09 -1.31
N PHE A 99 -13.25 3.65 -2.19
CA PHE A 99 -14.19 4.55 -2.87
C PHE A 99 -15.36 3.75 -3.42
N ASN A 100 -16.36 4.45 -3.93
CA ASN A 100 -17.50 3.86 -4.61
C ASN A 100 -17.68 4.47 -6.00
N ILE A 101 -18.29 3.76 -6.92
CA ILE A 101 -18.78 4.31 -8.20
C ILE A 101 -20.25 3.94 -8.37
N ASN A 102 -21.00 4.74 -9.13
CA ASN A 102 -22.36 4.41 -9.53
C ASN A 102 -22.38 4.06 -11.01
N ILE A 103 -22.69 2.80 -11.33
CA ILE A 103 -22.84 2.32 -12.71
C ILE A 103 -24.27 2.63 -13.16
N ALA A 104 -24.40 3.44 -14.22
CA ALA A 104 -25.66 3.88 -14.80
C ALA A 104 -26.66 4.53 -13.80
N GLY A 105 -26.19 4.97 -12.63
CA GLY A 105 -27.02 5.50 -11.55
C GLY A 105 -27.86 4.46 -10.80
N LEU A 106 -27.72 3.18 -11.11
CA LEU A 106 -28.54 2.10 -10.57
C LEU A 106 -27.77 1.22 -9.58
N GLU A 107 -26.54 0.87 -9.93
CA GLU A 107 -25.71 -0.04 -9.14
C GLU A 107 -24.56 0.73 -8.50
N ARG A 108 -24.43 0.61 -7.18
CA ARG A 108 -23.29 1.15 -6.44
C ARG A 108 -22.27 0.04 -6.22
N VAL A 109 -21.04 0.28 -6.69
CA VAL A 109 -19.93 -0.66 -6.57
C VAL A 109 -18.88 -0.05 -5.65
N SER A 110 -18.50 -0.78 -4.60
CA SER A 110 -17.45 -0.39 -3.65
C SER A 110 -16.11 -0.97 -4.05
N PHE A 111 -15.03 -0.20 -3.89
CA PHE A 111 -13.66 -0.64 -4.14
C PHE A 111 -12.84 -0.51 -2.86
N VAL A 112 -12.05 -1.55 -2.56
CA VAL A 112 -11.11 -1.59 -1.43
C VAL A 112 -9.77 -2.01 -1.97
N LEU A 113 -8.84 -1.06 -2.10
CA LEU A 113 -7.56 -1.23 -2.75
C LEU A 113 -6.40 -1.01 -1.78
N MET A 114 -5.32 -1.75 -2.00
CA MET A 114 -4.02 -1.63 -1.34
C MET A 114 -2.94 -1.34 -2.37
N ILE A 115 -2.00 -0.48 -2.00
CA ILE A 115 -0.86 -0.09 -2.82
C ILE A 115 0.42 -0.67 -2.23
N GLU A 116 1.24 -1.23 -3.11
CA GLU A 116 2.58 -1.71 -2.83
C GLU A 116 3.52 -1.27 -3.95
N GLY A 117 4.23 -0.15 -3.72
CA GLY A 117 5.08 0.48 -4.73
C GLY A 117 4.29 0.93 -5.96
N ASP A 118 4.57 0.29 -7.09
CA ASP A 118 3.91 0.53 -8.38
C ASP A 118 2.80 -0.47 -8.70
N LYS A 119 2.35 -1.24 -7.70
CA LYS A 119 1.21 -2.14 -7.81
C LYS A 119 0.04 -1.65 -6.97
N ILE A 120 -1.16 -1.83 -7.51
CA ILE A 120 -2.42 -1.68 -6.78
C ILE A 120 -3.20 -2.99 -6.88
N MET A 121 -3.76 -3.45 -5.77
CA MET A 121 -4.50 -4.70 -5.72
C MET A 121 -5.65 -4.62 -4.72
N GLY A 122 -6.70 -5.39 -4.92
CA GLY A 122 -7.81 -5.45 -3.99
C GLY A 122 -9.03 -6.10 -4.58
N GLU A 123 -10.19 -5.65 -4.11
CA GLU A 123 -11.49 -6.17 -4.57
C GLU A 123 -12.48 -5.03 -4.79
N SER A 124 -13.40 -5.25 -5.73
CA SER A 124 -14.65 -4.54 -5.81
C SER A 124 -15.80 -5.40 -5.29
N TYR A 125 -16.86 -4.77 -4.81
CA TYR A 125 -18.05 -5.43 -4.29
C TYR A 125 -19.30 -4.78 -4.89
N SER A 126 -20.19 -5.61 -5.44
CA SER A 126 -21.49 -5.21 -5.95
C SER A 126 -22.57 -6.23 -5.56
N GLU A 127 -23.82 -5.98 -5.96
CA GLU A 127 -24.91 -6.94 -5.73
C GLU A 127 -24.68 -8.28 -6.43
N LYS A 128 -23.87 -8.30 -7.49
CA LYS A 128 -23.52 -9.52 -8.25
C LYS A 128 -22.40 -10.34 -7.61
N GLY A 129 -21.69 -9.79 -6.61
CA GLY A 129 -20.58 -10.45 -5.92
C GLY A 129 -19.33 -9.59 -5.82
N SER A 130 -18.20 -10.23 -5.55
CA SER A 130 -16.88 -9.58 -5.51
C SER A 130 -16.03 -9.92 -6.71
N SER A 131 -15.16 -8.98 -7.08
CA SER A 131 -14.26 -9.09 -8.21
C SER A 131 -12.87 -8.63 -7.81
N ALA A 132 -11.85 -9.46 -8.04
CA ALA A 132 -10.47 -9.07 -7.82
C ALA A 132 -10.07 -8.00 -8.83
N ILE A 133 -9.24 -7.04 -8.38
CA ILE A 133 -8.64 -6.00 -9.19
C ILE A 133 -7.12 -6.00 -8.97
N LEU A 134 -6.38 -5.95 -10.07
CA LEU A 134 -4.92 -5.86 -10.09
C LEU A 134 -4.50 -4.76 -11.06
N GLY A 135 -3.56 -3.91 -10.67
CA GLY A 135 -3.08 -2.84 -11.52
C GLY A 135 -1.64 -2.43 -11.29
N GLU A 136 -1.12 -1.71 -12.27
CA GLU A 136 0.25 -1.22 -12.34
C GLU A 136 0.25 0.28 -12.59
N ARG A 137 1.16 1.00 -11.93
CA ARG A 137 1.34 2.44 -12.09
C ARG A 137 1.85 2.74 -13.50
N GLN A 138 1.20 3.67 -14.18
CA GLN A 138 1.71 4.24 -15.42
C GLN A 138 2.87 5.18 -15.10
N HIS A 139 4.00 4.95 -15.77
CA HIS A 139 5.13 5.87 -15.80
C HIS A 139 5.19 6.56 -17.17
N PRO A 140 5.68 7.80 -17.25
CA PRO A 140 5.95 8.43 -18.53
C PRO A 140 6.87 7.54 -19.38
N GLU A 141 6.56 7.39 -20.66
CA GLU A 141 7.52 6.80 -21.60
C GLU A 141 8.78 7.66 -21.61
N ARG A 142 9.94 7.02 -21.45
CA ARG A 142 11.26 7.68 -21.41
C ARG A 142 11.73 8.02 -22.82
#